data_AF-A0A952ABB7-F1
#
_entry.id   AF-A0A952ABB7-F1
#
_cell.length_a   1.000
_cell.length_b   1.000
_cell.length_c   1.000
_cell.angle_alpha   90.00
_cell.angle_beta   90.00
_cell.angle_gamma   90.00
#
_symmetry.space_group_name_H-M   'P 1'
#
loop_
_entity.id
_entity.type
_entity.pdbx_description
1 polymer ?
#
loop_
_entity_poly.entity_id
_entity_poly.type
_entity_poly.pdbx_seq_one_letter_code
_entity_poly.pdbx_strand_id
1 'polypeptide(L)'
;MPRFARVVLLLLAMAGSAAAPAAGAEYRDPQDVFSVTYDDGVWEREDEQELSLQCREEACGGAIVGCFFTKEPANGAPAAVIMRSFDAAQIARAQIEAFADQKERLEREFSGVIEWNKAVDVAPVVTQPYAPRTIAGLPFQVAEFRLSMLGQVARYASYMTAADGYSIAAVCHASEEAYPRWRPRFEALVEALRIAGPAPAPR
;
A
#
# COMPACT_ATOMS: atom_id res chain seq x y z
N MET A 1 30.57 -58.27 -36.63
CA MET A 1 29.49 -58.23 -35.62
C MET A 1 29.92 -57.33 -34.45
N PRO A 2 29.39 -56.11 -34.34
CA PRO A 2 29.32 -55.41 -33.06
C PRO A 2 27.87 -55.05 -32.69
N ARG A 3 27.55 -55.21 -31.40
CA ARG A 3 26.24 -54.95 -30.79
C ARG A 3 26.10 -53.45 -30.50
N PHE A 4 24.97 -52.87 -30.91
CA PHE A 4 24.56 -51.51 -30.57
C PHE A 4 24.18 -51.41 -29.09
N ALA A 5 24.79 -50.47 -28.37
CA ALA A 5 24.43 -50.11 -27.01
C ALA A 5 23.10 -49.31 -27.02
N ARG A 6 22.15 -49.74 -26.19
CA ARG A 6 20.86 -49.08 -25.96
C ARG A 6 21.06 -47.86 -25.06
N VAL A 7 20.68 -46.69 -25.55
CA VAL A 7 20.48 -45.48 -24.74
C VAL A 7 19.12 -45.62 -24.04
N VAL A 8 19.14 -45.64 -22.71
CA VAL A 8 17.94 -45.60 -21.86
C VAL A 8 17.60 -44.13 -21.61
N LEU A 9 16.51 -43.65 -22.21
CA LEU A 9 15.97 -42.32 -21.96
C LEU A 9 15.11 -42.38 -20.68
N LEU A 10 15.61 -41.82 -19.57
CA LEU A 10 14.81 -41.62 -18.36
C LEU A 10 13.96 -40.35 -18.53
N LEU A 11 12.67 -40.51 -18.76
CA LEU A 11 11.66 -39.45 -18.64
C LEU A 11 11.38 -39.22 -17.15
N LEU A 12 11.99 -38.20 -16.55
CA LEU A 12 11.50 -37.66 -15.27
C LEU A 12 10.16 -36.98 -15.51
N ALA A 13 9.08 -37.64 -15.10
CA ALA A 13 7.79 -37.00 -14.91
C ALA A 13 7.92 -36.00 -13.74
N MET A 14 8.13 -34.73 -14.05
CA MET A 14 7.92 -33.62 -13.12
C MET A 14 6.42 -33.59 -12.81
N ALA A 15 6.01 -34.31 -11.77
CA ALA A 15 4.71 -34.13 -11.15
C ALA A 15 4.74 -32.74 -10.50
N GLY A 16 4.34 -31.72 -11.28
CA GLY A 16 4.13 -30.38 -10.79
C GLY A 16 3.00 -30.41 -9.77
N SER A 17 3.35 -30.42 -8.49
CA SER A 17 2.44 -30.03 -7.42
C SER A 17 1.99 -28.62 -7.74
N ALA A 18 0.76 -28.47 -8.23
CA ALA A 18 0.10 -27.18 -8.26
C ALA A 18 0.01 -26.73 -6.80
N ALA A 19 0.92 -25.85 -6.38
CA ALA A 19 0.81 -25.19 -5.10
C ALA A 19 -0.58 -24.56 -5.07
N ALA A 20 -1.41 -24.96 -4.09
CA ALA A 20 -2.65 -24.27 -3.84
C ALA A 20 -2.31 -22.77 -3.74
N PRO A 21 -3.05 -21.88 -4.42
CA PRO A 21 -2.81 -20.45 -4.27
C PRO A 21 -2.78 -20.15 -2.78
N ALA A 22 -1.71 -19.51 -2.32
CA ALA A 22 -1.58 -19.11 -0.93
C ALA A 22 -2.89 -18.41 -0.54
N ALA A 23 -3.57 -18.93 0.48
CA ALA A 23 -4.85 -18.39 0.90
C ALA A 23 -4.60 -16.97 1.40
N GLY A 24 -5.07 -15.96 0.65
CA GLY A 24 -4.94 -14.57 1.07
C GLY A 24 -5.64 -14.35 2.41
N ALA A 25 -4.99 -13.62 3.30
CA ALA A 25 -5.59 -13.14 4.53
C ALA A 25 -6.57 -11.98 4.22
N GLU A 26 -7.58 -11.79 5.05
CA GLU A 26 -8.52 -10.68 4.94
C GLU A 26 -8.48 -9.83 6.20
N TYR A 27 -8.30 -8.52 6.02
CA TYR A 27 -8.64 -7.52 7.02
C TYR A 27 -10.06 -7.01 6.78
N ARG A 28 -10.87 -6.96 7.84
CA ARG A 28 -12.16 -6.27 7.86
C ARG A 28 -12.08 -5.14 8.87
N ASP A 29 -12.45 -3.95 8.42
CA ASP A 29 -12.60 -2.80 9.28
C ASP A 29 -13.61 -3.10 10.41
N PRO A 30 -13.30 -2.80 11.70
CA PRO A 30 -14.23 -2.97 12.82
C PRO A 30 -15.60 -2.28 12.67
N GLN A 31 -15.71 -1.23 11.84
CA GLN A 31 -17.00 -0.57 11.56
C GLN A 31 -17.62 -1.01 10.23
N ASP A 32 -17.11 -2.08 9.62
CA ASP A 32 -17.54 -2.62 8.34
C ASP A 32 -17.58 -1.56 7.22
N VAL A 33 -16.66 -0.58 7.19
CA VAL A 33 -16.60 0.39 6.07
C VAL A 33 -15.91 -0.22 4.86
N PHE A 34 -14.84 -1.00 5.09
CA PHE A 34 -14.11 -1.68 4.03
C PHE A 34 -13.48 -2.99 4.49
N SER A 35 -13.10 -3.83 3.52
CA SER A 35 -12.20 -4.96 3.72
C SER A 35 -11.09 -4.98 2.66
N VAL A 36 -9.96 -5.59 2.99
CA VAL A 36 -8.82 -5.76 2.08
C VAL A 36 -8.32 -7.19 2.19
N THR A 37 -8.22 -7.88 1.05
CA THR A 37 -7.50 -9.16 0.98
C THR A 37 -6.05 -8.92 0.61
N TYR A 38 -5.13 -9.58 1.31
CA TYR A 38 -3.69 -9.45 1.08
C TYR A 38 -2.98 -10.80 1.15
N ASP A 39 -1.83 -10.90 0.48
CA ASP A 39 -0.95 -12.07 0.53
C ASP A 39 -0.15 -12.06 1.84
N ASP A 40 -0.49 -12.94 2.78
CA ASP A 40 0.15 -13.04 4.10
C ASP A 40 1.56 -13.65 4.07
N GLY A 41 1.98 -14.21 2.92
CA GLY A 41 3.36 -14.56 2.63
C GLY A 41 4.23 -13.35 2.25
N VAL A 42 3.61 -12.24 1.86
CA VAL A 42 4.29 -10.98 1.51
C VAL A 42 4.13 -9.93 2.60
N TRP A 43 2.93 -9.82 3.15
CA TRP A 43 2.55 -8.77 4.08
C TRP A 43 2.35 -9.33 5.48
N GLU A 44 2.83 -8.58 6.45
CA GLU A 44 2.58 -8.76 7.87
C GLU A 44 1.70 -7.60 8.33
N ARG A 45 0.63 -7.93 9.06
CA ARG A 45 -0.25 -6.93 9.65
C ARG A 45 0.33 -6.49 10.99
N GLU A 46 0.44 -5.19 11.19
CA GLU A 46 0.74 -4.63 12.51
C GLU A 46 -0.59 -4.37 13.24
N ASP A 47 -0.67 -4.77 14.51
CA ASP A 47 -1.91 -4.67 15.29
C ASP A 47 -2.18 -3.21 15.71
N GLU A 48 -2.90 -2.50 14.85
CA GLU A 48 -3.37 -1.13 15.09
C GLU A 48 -4.91 -1.04 14.91
N GLN A 49 -5.50 0.08 15.33
CA GLN A 49 -6.93 0.37 15.06
C GLN A 49 -7.21 0.58 13.56
N GLU A 50 -6.15 0.78 12.79
CA GLU A 50 -6.14 0.92 11.34
C GLU A 50 -5.35 -0.23 10.72
N LEU A 51 -5.52 -0.47 9.42
CA LEU A 51 -4.77 -1.53 8.76
C LEU A 51 -3.38 -1.00 8.36
N SER A 52 -2.36 -1.35 9.13
CA SER A 52 -0.96 -1.26 8.74
C SER A 52 -0.48 -2.60 8.21
N LEU A 53 0.04 -2.61 6.98
CA LEU A 53 0.68 -3.76 6.35
C LEU A 53 2.15 -3.44 6.10
N GLN A 54 3.02 -4.11 6.83
CA GLN A 54 4.46 -4.05 6.60
C GLN A 54 4.88 -5.24 5.74
N CYS A 55 5.74 -5.02 4.76
CA CYS A 55 6.29 -6.12 3.98
C CYS A 55 7.23 -6.96 4.85
N ARG A 56 7.13 -8.29 4.74
CA ARG A 56 7.99 -9.24 5.46
C ARG A 56 9.41 -9.19 4.95
N GLU A 57 10.40 -9.23 5.85
CA GLU A 57 11.82 -9.10 5.54
C GLU A 57 12.27 -9.99 4.36
N GLU A 58 11.87 -11.27 4.38
CA GLU A 58 12.17 -12.27 3.33
C GLU A 58 11.61 -11.88 1.96
N ALA A 59 10.44 -11.22 1.91
CA ALA A 59 9.79 -10.79 0.68
C ALA A 59 10.32 -9.44 0.17
N CYS A 60 10.75 -8.53 1.06
CA CYS A 60 11.22 -7.20 0.67
C CYS A 60 12.66 -7.18 0.17
N GLY A 61 13.48 -8.15 0.56
CA GLY A 61 14.91 -8.18 0.25
C GLY A 61 15.62 -6.94 0.82
N GLY A 62 15.30 -6.58 2.06
CA GLY A 62 15.88 -5.43 2.77
C GLY A 62 15.29 -4.05 2.42
N ALA A 63 14.32 -3.97 1.50
CA ALA A 63 13.62 -2.71 1.24
C ALA A 63 12.61 -2.40 2.36
N ILE A 64 12.53 -1.14 2.79
CA ILE A 64 11.44 -0.67 3.65
C ILE A 64 10.22 -0.49 2.76
N VAL A 65 9.18 -1.28 3.00
CA VAL A 65 7.96 -1.30 2.19
C VAL A 65 6.76 -1.52 3.10
N GLY A 66 5.74 -0.68 2.97
CA GLY A 66 4.51 -0.83 3.75
C GLY A 66 3.33 -0.07 3.14
N CYS A 67 2.13 -0.39 3.59
CA CYS A 67 0.88 0.27 3.22
C CYS A 67 0.03 0.49 4.46
N PHE A 68 -0.52 1.69 4.59
CA PHE A 68 -1.44 2.06 5.66
C PHE A 68 -2.80 2.38 5.06
N PHE A 69 -3.87 1.81 5.59
CA PHE A 69 -5.23 2.11 5.19
C PHE A 69 -5.98 2.77 6.34
N THR A 70 -6.44 3.98 6.09
CA THR A 70 -7.14 4.80 7.07
C THR A 70 -8.50 5.20 6.53
N LYS A 71 -9.38 5.66 7.43
CA LYS A 71 -10.68 6.21 7.06
C LYS A 71 -11.02 7.39 7.94
N GLU A 72 -11.72 8.36 7.36
CA GLU A 72 -12.16 9.55 8.07
C GLU A 72 -13.67 9.77 7.88
N PRO A 73 -14.44 10.05 8.95
CA PRO A 73 -15.84 10.37 8.82
C PRO A 73 -16.07 11.60 7.92
N ALA A 74 -16.99 11.45 6.98
CA ALA A 74 -17.40 12.49 6.04
C ALA A 74 -18.81 13.00 6.33
N ASN A 75 -19.20 13.04 7.62
CA ASN A 75 -20.50 13.53 8.10
C ASN A 75 -21.72 12.93 7.36
N GLY A 76 -21.64 11.64 7.00
CA GLY A 76 -22.72 10.94 6.28
C GLY A 76 -22.89 11.34 4.81
N ALA A 77 -21.95 12.10 4.23
CA ALA A 77 -22.00 12.44 2.81
C ALA A 77 -21.91 11.16 1.93
N PRO A 78 -22.69 11.05 0.84
CA PRO A 78 -22.55 9.94 -0.11
C PRO A 78 -21.15 9.92 -0.74
N ALA A 79 -20.64 8.73 -1.05
CA ALA A 79 -19.31 8.57 -1.68
C ALA A 79 -19.14 9.45 -2.93
N ALA A 80 -20.15 9.51 -3.79
CA ALA A 80 -20.13 10.34 -4.99
C ALA A 80 -20.05 11.85 -4.70
N VAL A 81 -20.59 12.31 -3.57
CA VAL A 81 -20.45 13.71 -3.14
C VAL A 81 -19.03 13.97 -2.68
N ILE A 82 -18.49 13.10 -1.81
CA ILE A 82 -17.12 13.19 -1.27
C ILE A 82 -16.11 13.27 -2.43
N MET A 83 -16.20 12.34 -3.39
CA MET A 83 -15.27 12.29 -4.51
C MET A 83 -15.38 13.47 -5.47
N ARG A 84 -16.57 14.07 -5.62
CA ARG A 84 -16.74 15.29 -6.44
C ARG A 84 -16.25 16.55 -5.75
N SER A 85 -16.29 16.59 -4.42
CA SER A 85 -15.76 17.70 -3.62
C SER A 85 -14.27 17.59 -3.31
N PHE A 86 -13.59 16.57 -3.84
CA PHE A 86 -12.16 16.38 -3.59
C PHE A 86 -11.32 17.52 -4.16
N ASP A 87 -10.69 18.30 -3.28
CA ASP A 87 -9.74 19.34 -3.67
C ASP A 87 -8.32 18.77 -3.64
N ALA A 88 -7.86 18.33 -4.81
CA ALA A 88 -6.53 17.76 -5.02
C ALA A 88 -5.38 18.64 -4.50
N ALA A 89 -5.48 19.97 -4.67
CA ALA A 89 -4.41 20.89 -4.28
C ALA A 89 -4.41 21.15 -2.77
N GLN A 90 -5.59 21.23 -2.15
CA GLN A 90 -5.70 21.32 -0.70
C GLN A 90 -5.21 20.03 -0.02
N ILE A 91 -5.67 18.87 -0.48
CA ILE A 91 -5.30 17.58 0.10
C ILE A 91 -3.80 17.29 -0.07
N ALA A 92 -3.21 17.57 -1.23
CA ALA A 92 -1.77 17.42 -1.43
C ALA A 92 -0.94 18.31 -0.48
N ARG A 93 -1.40 19.54 -0.22
CA ARG A 93 -0.74 20.44 0.74
C ARG A 93 -0.83 19.91 2.16
N ALA A 94 -2.03 19.51 2.60
CA ALA A 94 -2.23 18.94 3.93
C ALA A 94 -1.38 17.68 4.15
N GLN A 95 -1.24 16.83 3.13
CA GLN A 95 -0.40 15.63 3.20
C GLN A 95 1.11 15.95 3.25
N ILE A 96 1.57 16.97 2.52
CA ILE A 96 2.95 17.47 2.62
C ILE A 96 3.24 17.98 4.04
N GLU A 97 2.32 18.77 4.61
CA GLU A 97 2.44 19.30 5.98
C GLU A 97 2.50 18.15 7.00
N ALA A 98 1.58 17.18 6.92
CA ALA A 98 1.57 16.02 7.80
C ALA A 98 2.86 15.19 7.70
N PHE A 99 3.39 14.99 6.48
CA PHE A 99 4.66 14.30 6.26
C PHE A 99 5.85 15.09 6.83
N ALA A 100 5.84 16.42 6.73
CA ALA A 100 6.89 17.26 7.28
C ALA A 100 6.90 17.17 8.82
N ASP A 101 5.74 17.25 9.45
CA ASP A 101 5.58 17.11 10.90
C ASP A 101 6.00 15.73 11.40
N GLN A 102 5.61 14.66 10.68
CA GLN A 102 6.01 13.29 11.01
C GLN A 102 7.53 13.12 10.91
N LYS A 103 8.13 13.62 9.82
CA LYS A 103 9.58 13.58 9.63
C LYS A 103 10.31 14.30 10.77
N GLU A 104 9.90 15.51 11.10
CA GLU A 104 10.52 16.29 12.18
C GLU A 104 10.38 15.59 13.55
N ARG A 105 9.23 14.96 13.82
CA ARG A 105 9.03 14.16 15.03
C ARG A 105 9.98 12.97 15.10
N LEU A 106 10.08 12.18 14.03
CA LEU A 106 10.99 11.03 13.96
C LEU A 106 12.46 11.46 14.05
N GLU A 107 12.83 12.57 13.43
CA GLU A 107 14.18 13.14 13.54
C GLU A 107 14.54 13.48 14.97
N ARG A 108 13.62 14.12 15.72
CA ARG A 108 13.85 14.39 17.14
C ARG A 108 13.97 13.11 17.96
N GLU A 109 13.04 12.16 17.77
CA GLU A 109 12.97 10.92 18.54
C GLU A 109 14.23 10.04 18.34
N PHE A 110 14.71 9.94 17.10
CA PHE A 110 15.84 9.07 16.75
C PHE A 110 17.18 9.81 16.60
N SER A 111 17.24 11.11 16.89
CA SER A 111 18.45 11.95 16.76
C SER A 111 19.68 11.41 17.51
N GLY A 112 19.49 10.64 18.58
CA GLY A 112 20.58 10.02 19.36
C GLY A 112 20.94 8.60 18.95
N VAL A 113 20.19 7.97 18.04
CA VAL A 113 20.32 6.55 17.69
C VAL A 113 20.72 6.36 16.23
N ILE A 114 20.28 7.26 15.34
CA ILE A 114 20.52 7.17 13.91
C ILE A 114 21.35 8.36 13.45
N GLU A 115 22.44 8.08 12.72
CA GLU A 115 23.19 9.14 12.03
C GLU A 115 22.40 9.59 10.80
N TRP A 116 21.83 10.78 10.88
CA TRP A 116 21.07 11.36 9.78
C TRP A 116 21.99 11.85 8.69
N ASN A 117 21.97 11.17 7.54
CA ASN A 117 22.68 11.65 6.36
C ASN A 117 21.95 12.85 5.74
N LYS A 118 22.29 14.05 6.19
CA LYS A 118 21.73 15.31 5.67
C LYS A 118 22.01 15.54 4.18
N ALA A 119 22.99 14.86 3.58
CA ALA A 119 23.30 15.01 2.16
C ALA A 119 22.24 14.37 1.25
N VAL A 120 21.45 13.44 1.79
CA VAL A 120 20.33 12.80 1.08
C VAL A 120 18.97 13.17 1.67
N ASP A 121 18.93 14.20 2.50
CA ASP A 121 17.71 14.70 3.11
C ASP A 121 16.82 15.37 2.05
N VAL A 122 15.58 14.92 1.98
CA VAL A 122 14.56 15.36 1.03
C VAL A 122 13.31 15.73 1.82
N ALA A 123 12.94 17.00 1.76
CA ALA A 123 11.66 17.48 2.25
C ALA A 123 10.50 16.86 1.45
N PRO A 124 9.29 16.71 2.03
CA PRO A 124 8.16 16.15 1.31
C PRO A 124 7.78 16.98 0.09
N VAL A 125 7.74 16.33 -1.06
CA VAL A 125 7.34 16.93 -2.34
C VAL A 125 6.40 16.02 -3.10
N VAL A 126 5.48 16.61 -3.85
CA VAL A 126 4.62 15.90 -4.81
C VAL A 126 5.42 15.62 -6.08
N THR A 127 5.58 14.35 -6.44
CA THR A 127 6.20 13.94 -7.71
C THR A 127 5.17 13.65 -8.79
N GLN A 128 3.95 13.28 -8.40
CA GLN A 128 2.80 13.17 -9.29
C GLN A 128 1.57 13.73 -8.57
N PRO A 129 0.92 14.78 -9.11
CA PRO A 129 -0.27 15.36 -8.47
C PRO A 129 -1.44 14.38 -8.52
N TYR A 130 -2.40 14.58 -7.60
CA TYR A 130 -3.64 13.82 -7.58
C TYR A 130 -4.33 13.86 -8.94
N ALA A 131 -4.60 12.67 -9.49
CA ALA A 131 -5.33 12.49 -10.73
C ALA A 131 -6.40 11.40 -10.55
N PRO A 132 -7.58 11.57 -11.19
CA PRO A 132 -8.65 10.60 -11.10
C PRO A 132 -8.27 9.29 -11.80
N ARG A 133 -8.60 8.17 -11.17
CA ARG A 133 -8.44 6.80 -11.69
C ARG A 133 -9.66 5.97 -11.32
N THR A 134 -9.94 4.93 -12.10
CA THR A 134 -10.90 3.90 -11.72
C THR A 134 -10.12 2.64 -11.43
N ILE A 135 -10.23 2.11 -10.22
CA ILE A 135 -9.54 0.89 -9.77
C ILE A 135 -10.60 -0.06 -9.22
N ALA A 136 -10.66 -1.30 -9.74
CA ALA A 136 -11.69 -2.29 -9.39
C ALA A 136 -13.15 -1.74 -9.42
N GLY A 137 -13.44 -0.81 -10.34
CA GLY A 137 -14.76 -0.18 -10.48
C GLY A 137 -15.05 0.96 -9.50
N LEU A 138 -14.13 1.28 -8.60
CA LEU A 138 -14.24 2.38 -7.64
C LEU A 138 -13.49 3.63 -8.15
N PRO A 139 -14.03 4.84 -7.92
CA PRO A 139 -13.32 6.08 -8.23
C PRO A 139 -12.22 6.33 -7.19
N PHE A 140 -11.01 6.63 -7.66
CA PHE A 140 -9.85 6.99 -6.84
C PHE A 140 -9.25 8.32 -7.30
N GLN A 141 -8.61 9.01 -6.35
CA GLN A 141 -7.65 10.07 -6.60
C GLN A 141 -6.28 9.52 -6.23
N VAL A 142 -5.32 9.58 -7.16
CA VAL A 142 -3.99 8.98 -6.97
C VAL A 142 -2.90 10.02 -7.13
N ALA A 143 -2.02 10.14 -6.13
CA ALA A 143 -0.84 10.99 -6.14
C ALA A 143 0.41 10.20 -5.76
N GLU A 144 1.58 10.73 -6.12
CA GLU A 144 2.87 10.24 -5.63
C GLU A 144 3.64 11.35 -4.93
N PHE A 145 4.32 10.99 -3.85
CA PHE A 145 5.18 11.86 -3.07
C PHE A 145 6.57 11.26 -2.93
N ARG A 146 7.54 12.13 -2.62
CA ARG A 146 8.91 11.76 -2.31
C ARG A 146 9.35 12.52 -1.06
N LEU A 147 9.92 11.81 -0.11
CA LEU A 147 10.56 12.39 1.07
C LEU A 147 11.64 11.45 1.58
N SER A 148 12.46 11.97 2.49
CA SER A 148 13.37 11.13 3.28
C SER A 148 12.87 10.99 4.72
N MET A 149 12.96 9.79 5.26
CA MET A 149 12.71 9.49 6.67
C MET A 149 13.74 8.48 7.16
N LEU A 150 14.21 8.64 8.40
CA LEU A 150 15.21 7.79 9.06
C LEU A 150 16.46 7.55 8.19
N GLY A 151 16.95 8.61 7.54
CA GLY A 151 18.15 8.57 6.69
C GLY A 151 17.97 7.88 5.33
N GLN A 152 16.75 7.49 4.94
CA GLN A 152 16.45 6.87 3.66
C GLN A 152 15.44 7.69 2.85
N VAL A 153 15.62 7.75 1.53
CA VAL A 153 14.62 8.34 0.63
C VAL A 153 13.60 7.28 0.25
N ALA A 154 12.32 7.62 0.40
CA ALA A 154 11.19 6.78 0.03
C ALA A 154 10.23 7.52 -0.91
N ARG A 155 9.53 6.72 -1.69
CA ARG A 155 8.45 7.14 -2.58
C ARG A 155 7.14 6.63 -2.01
N TYR A 156 6.12 7.47 -2.03
CA TYR A 156 4.80 7.20 -1.47
C TYR A 156 3.77 7.26 -2.58
N ALA A 157 2.89 6.29 -2.66
CA ALA A 157 1.68 6.30 -3.46
C ALA A 157 0.49 6.54 -2.53
N SER A 158 -0.29 7.59 -2.78
CA SER A 158 -1.50 7.89 -2.03
C SER A 158 -2.72 7.63 -2.91
N TYR A 159 -3.63 6.78 -2.44
CA TYR A 159 -4.87 6.41 -3.11
C TYR A 159 -6.03 6.82 -2.23
N MET A 160 -6.89 7.71 -2.71
CA MET A 160 -8.05 8.17 -1.94
C MET A 160 -9.34 7.82 -2.66
N THR A 161 -10.26 7.19 -1.94
CA THR A 161 -11.62 6.87 -2.40
C THR A 161 -12.62 7.20 -1.30
N ALA A 162 -13.88 6.85 -1.50
CA ALA A 162 -14.92 7.09 -0.50
C ALA A 162 -15.91 5.93 -0.43
N ALA A 163 -16.35 5.66 0.79
CA ALA A 163 -17.54 4.90 1.11
C ALA A 163 -18.63 5.86 1.61
N ASP A 164 -19.89 5.41 1.67
CA ASP A 164 -20.95 6.28 2.18
C ASP A 164 -20.66 6.67 3.64
N GLY A 165 -20.51 7.98 3.87
CA GLY A 165 -20.18 8.56 5.16
C GLY A 165 -18.68 8.54 5.53
N TYR A 166 -17.79 8.04 4.68
CA TYR A 166 -16.35 7.98 4.98
C TYR A 166 -15.46 8.28 3.77
N SER A 167 -14.39 9.05 3.98
CA SER A 167 -13.22 9.07 3.10
C SER A 167 -12.31 7.89 3.47
N ILE A 168 -11.72 7.21 2.48
CA ILE A 168 -10.77 6.12 2.69
C ILE A 168 -9.47 6.48 1.99
N ALA A 169 -8.35 6.37 2.70
CA ALA A 169 -7.03 6.57 2.14
C ALA A 169 -6.20 5.29 2.28
N ALA A 170 -5.45 4.96 1.23
CA ALA A 170 -4.35 3.99 1.30
C ALA A 170 -3.06 4.73 0.94
N VAL A 171 -2.09 4.73 1.86
CA VAL A 171 -0.77 5.33 1.64
C VAL A 171 0.26 4.20 1.68
N CYS A 172 0.79 3.86 0.52
CA CYS A 172 1.82 2.86 0.35
C CYS A 172 3.19 3.52 0.13
N HIS A 173 4.25 2.89 0.60
CA HIS A 173 5.59 3.42 0.46
C HIS A 173 6.61 2.31 0.20
N ALA A 174 7.67 2.68 -0.51
CA ALA A 174 8.88 1.87 -0.64
C ALA A 174 10.11 2.78 -0.66
N SER A 175 11.27 2.23 -0.33
CA SER A 175 12.55 2.88 -0.62
C SER A 175 12.64 3.27 -2.12
N GLU A 176 13.28 4.39 -2.41
CA GLU A 176 13.27 5.02 -3.74
C GLU A 176 13.68 4.05 -4.87
N GLU A 177 14.70 3.22 -4.63
CA GLU A 177 15.19 2.22 -5.60
C GLU A 177 14.20 1.05 -5.79
N ALA A 178 13.50 0.65 -4.73
CA ALA A 178 12.60 -0.49 -4.76
C ALA A 178 11.19 -0.13 -5.27
N TYR A 179 10.83 1.16 -5.26
CA TYR A 179 9.49 1.63 -5.57
C TYR A 179 8.95 1.17 -6.94
N PRO A 180 9.69 1.22 -8.06
CA PRO A 180 9.17 0.75 -9.35
C PRO A 180 8.75 -0.72 -9.34
N ARG A 181 9.45 -1.56 -8.56
CA ARG A 181 9.13 -2.99 -8.40
C ARG A 181 7.91 -3.21 -7.50
N TRP A 182 7.72 -2.37 -6.50
CA TRP A 182 6.66 -2.53 -5.50
C TRP A 182 5.35 -1.84 -5.86
N ARG A 183 5.38 -0.81 -6.70
CA ARG A 183 4.19 -0.10 -7.15
C ARG A 183 3.07 -1.02 -7.67
N PRO A 184 3.33 -2.03 -8.52
CA PRO A 184 2.27 -2.96 -8.95
C PRO A 184 1.65 -3.75 -7.79
N ARG A 185 2.40 -4.03 -6.72
CA ARG A 185 1.86 -4.72 -5.52
C ARG A 185 1.02 -3.79 -4.66
N PHE A 186 1.35 -2.50 -4.60
CA PHE A 186 0.48 -1.49 -3.98
C PHE A 186 -0.84 -1.37 -4.72
N GLU A 187 -0.79 -1.29 -6.06
CA GLU A 187 -1.99 -1.26 -6.90
C GLU A 187 -2.83 -2.52 -6.70
N ALA A 188 -2.22 -3.71 -6.59
CA ALA A 188 -2.94 -4.95 -6.29
C ALA A 188 -3.65 -4.95 -4.92
N LEU A 189 -3.03 -4.37 -3.87
CA LEU A 189 -3.69 -4.21 -2.56
C LEU A 189 -4.90 -3.28 -2.66
N VAL A 190 -4.77 -2.17 -3.39
CA VAL A 190 -5.88 -1.21 -3.60
C VAL A 190 -6.98 -1.82 -4.48
N GLU A 191 -6.63 -2.63 -5.47
CA GLU A 191 -7.60 -3.42 -6.26
C GLU A 191 -8.34 -4.47 -5.41
N ALA A 192 -7.70 -4.97 -4.35
CA ALA A 192 -8.32 -5.89 -3.41
C ALA A 192 -9.23 -5.20 -2.39
N LEU A 193 -9.25 -3.86 -2.33
CA LEU A 193 -10.17 -3.10 -1.48
C LEU A 193 -11.62 -3.42 -1.87
N ARG A 194 -12.44 -3.69 -0.87
CA ARG A 194 -13.90 -3.82 -0.98
C ARG A 194 -14.53 -2.81 -0.05
N ILE A 195 -15.37 -1.93 -0.60
CA ILE A 195 -16.18 -1.03 0.20
C ILE A 195 -17.47 -1.75 0.56
N ALA A 196 -17.82 -1.78 1.83
CA ALA A 196 -19.11 -2.31 2.22
C ALA A 196 -20.22 -1.45 1.58
N GLY A 197 -21.26 -2.10 1.07
CA GLY A 197 -22.45 -1.39 0.63
C GLY A 197 -23.02 -0.53 1.77
N PRO A 198 -23.92 0.43 1.47
CA PRO A 198 -24.49 1.31 2.48
C PRO A 198 -24.97 0.49 3.68
N ALA A 199 -24.43 0.79 4.87
CA ALA A 199 -24.89 0.19 6.10
C ALA A 199 -26.41 0.41 6.19
N PRO A 200 -27.20 -0.62 6.52
CA PRO A 200 -28.63 -0.43 6.72
C PRO A 200 -28.83 0.66 7.76
N ALA A 201 -29.69 1.65 7.46
CA ALA A 201 -29.98 2.74 8.38
C ALA A 201 -30.31 2.17 9.78
N PRO A 202 -29.74 2.72 10.87
CA PRO A 202 -30.11 2.29 12.21
C PRO A 202 -31.62 2.45 12.35
N ARG A 203 -32.30 1.35 12.70
CA ARG A 203 -33.74 1.31 12.93
C ARG A 203 -34.10 2.02 14.22
#